data_AF-A0A7D9DDG2-F1
#
_entry.id   AF-A0A7D9DDG2-F1
#
_cell.length_a   1.000
_cell.length_b   1.000
_cell.length_c   1.000
_cell.angle_alpha   90.00
_cell.angle_beta   90.00
_cell.angle_gamma   90.00
#
_symmetry.space_group_name_H-M   'P 1'
#
loop_
_entity.id
_entity.type
_entity.pdbx_description
1 polymer ?
#
loop_
_entity_poly.entity_id
_entity_poly.type
_entity_poly.pdbx_seq_one_letter_code
_entity_poly.pdbx_strand_id
1 'polypeptide(L)'
;MKMRAYFIACLFLFHFALTRADDGEYASVLLDPLSNRLYVEDDVLEGAVAWARFSNQVNKTGWSYLEVHTTSTYPDDIQSLAAGMVEGYLTAEFILMQWKNTLATYCSQNQKMCDKLKMFLYENSIFLSSQIESNNLDPYWYQVKLLYQQLTGLGQGYAASETGMSNPLTSFDFK
;
A
#
# COMPACT_ATOMS: atom_id res chain seq x y z
N MET A 1 -37.75 -5.59 66.79
CA MET A 1 -36.89 -6.78 66.65
C MET A 1 -35.90 -6.51 65.53
N LYS A 2 -34.60 -6.68 65.79
CA LYS A 2 -33.46 -6.29 64.92
C LYS A 2 -33.42 -7.08 63.60
N MET A 3 -33.05 -6.43 62.49
CA MET A 3 -31.93 -6.89 61.63
C MET A 3 -31.48 -5.78 60.66
N ARG A 4 -30.18 -5.47 60.68
CA ARG A 4 -29.43 -4.65 59.71
C ARG A 4 -28.79 -5.59 58.69
N ALA A 5 -28.68 -5.16 57.43
CA ALA A 5 -27.79 -5.70 56.38
C ALA A 5 -28.22 -5.12 55.02
N TYR A 6 -27.43 -4.63 54.07
CA TYR A 6 -26.02 -4.24 53.92
C TYR A 6 -25.97 -3.28 52.71
N PHE A 7 -25.02 -2.34 52.72
CA PHE A 7 -24.58 -1.54 51.58
C PHE A 7 -24.15 -2.42 50.40
N ILE A 8 -24.68 -2.19 49.20
CA ILE A 8 -23.96 -2.41 47.94
C ILE A 8 -24.19 -1.17 47.08
N ALA A 9 -23.34 -0.17 47.27
CA ALA A 9 -23.07 0.82 46.25
C ALA A 9 -22.28 0.09 45.16
N CYS A 10 -22.97 -0.33 44.08
CA CYS A 10 -22.30 -0.81 42.89
C CYS A 10 -21.53 0.36 42.28
N LEU A 11 -20.24 0.39 42.61
CA LEU A 11 -19.15 0.99 41.88
C LEU A 11 -19.30 0.72 40.37
N PHE A 12 -20.01 1.60 39.66
CA PHE A 12 -19.76 1.84 38.25
C PHE A 12 -18.49 2.67 38.11
N LEU A 13 -17.37 2.14 38.64
CA LEU A 13 -16.05 2.64 38.31
C LEU A 13 -15.60 1.97 37.03
N PHE A 14 -15.59 2.77 35.97
CA PHE A 14 -14.52 2.80 34.96
C PHE A 14 -13.96 1.42 34.59
N HIS A 15 -14.64 0.74 33.67
CA HIS A 15 -13.93 0.00 32.62
C HIS A 15 -14.13 0.76 31.31
N PHE A 16 -13.70 2.02 31.29
CA PHE A 16 -13.15 2.55 30.05
C PHE A 16 -11.83 1.80 29.89
N ALA A 17 -11.88 0.65 29.22
CA ALA A 17 -10.65 0.07 28.70
C ALA A 17 -9.98 1.20 27.92
N LEU A 18 -8.79 1.60 28.35
CA LEU A 18 -7.89 2.39 27.53
C LEU A 18 -7.57 1.52 26.31
N THR A 19 -8.46 1.52 25.31
CA THR A 19 -8.02 1.29 23.95
C THR A 19 -7.07 2.44 23.67
N ARG A 20 -5.78 2.14 23.71
CA ARG A 20 -4.77 3.03 23.15
C ARG A 20 -5.27 3.33 21.74
N ALA A 21 -5.67 4.58 21.49
CA ALA A 21 -6.02 5.02 20.14
C ALA A 21 -4.85 4.59 19.25
N ASP A 22 -5.13 3.68 18.32
CA ASP A 22 -4.09 3.23 17.44
C ASP A 22 -3.80 4.37 16.45
N ASP A 23 -2.63 5.00 16.60
CA ASP A 23 -2.23 6.23 15.90
C ASP A 23 -1.73 5.87 14.49
N GLY A 24 -2.61 5.25 13.70
CA GLY A 24 -2.32 4.78 12.34
C GLY A 24 -3.56 4.70 11.45
N GLU A 25 -3.33 4.97 10.17
CA GLU A 25 -4.33 4.82 9.10
C GLU A 25 -4.32 3.38 8.60
N TYR A 26 -5.49 2.87 8.22
CA TYR A 26 -5.68 1.51 7.76
C TYR A 26 -6.39 1.49 6.42
N ALA A 27 -5.99 0.56 5.57
CA ALA A 27 -6.69 0.28 4.33
C ALA A 27 -6.60 -1.20 4.00
N SER A 28 -7.56 -1.64 3.18
CA SER A 28 -7.65 -2.99 2.66
C SER A 28 -7.82 -2.98 1.15
N VAL A 29 -7.33 -4.02 0.48
CA VAL A 29 -7.56 -4.27 -0.93
C VAL A 29 -8.38 -5.53 -1.08
N LEU A 30 -9.53 -5.43 -1.71
CA LEU A 30 -10.47 -6.53 -1.91
C LEU A 30 -10.56 -6.89 -3.39
N LEU A 31 -10.87 -8.15 -3.69
CA LEU A 31 -11.16 -8.63 -5.02
C LEU A 31 -12.67 -8.65 -5.23
N ASP A 32 -13.18 -7.85 -6.16
CA ASP A 32 -14.57 -7.94 -6.59
C ASP A 32 -14.79 -9.23 -7.42
N PRO A 33 -15.61 -10.18 -6.95
CA PRO A 33 -15.83 -11.44 -7.67
C PRO A 33 -16.57 -11.27 -9.00
N LEU A 34 -17.30 -10.16 -9.20
CA LEU A 34 -18.06 -9.92 -10.42
C LEU A 34 -17.19 -9.34 -11.53
N SER A 35 -16.40 -8.30 -11.23
CA SER A 35 -15.53 -7.66 -12.22
C SER A 35 -14.12 -8.27 -12.29
N ASN A 36 -13.74 -9.12 -11.32
CA ASN A 36 -12.39 -9.65 -11.14
C ASN A 36 -11.34 -8.52 -11.06
N ARG A 37 -11.67 -7.43 -10.36
CA ARG A 37 -10.81 -6.27 -10.14
C ARG A 37 -10.54 -6.04 -8.67
N LEU A 38 -9.33 -5.58 -8.38
CA LEU A 38 -8.95 -5.13 -7.05
C LEU A 38 -9.41 -3.68 -6.84
N TYR A 39 -9.87 -3.37 -5.64
CA TYR A 39 -10.20 -2.02 -5.20
C TYR A 39 -9.79 -1.83 -3.74
N VAL A 40 -9.54 -0.57 -3.36
CA VAL A 40 -9.12 -0.19 -2.02
C VAL A 40 -10.33 0.30 -1.23
N GLU A 41 -10.39 -0.05 0.05
CA GLU A 41 -11.33 0.50 1.04
C GLU A 41 -10.54 0.99 2.26
N ASP A 42 -11.03 2.06 2.88
CA ASP A 42 -10.55 2.49 4.18
C ASP A 42 -10.96 1.46 5.26
N ASP A 43 -10.08 1.19 6.23
CA ASP A 43 -10.22 0.18 7.30
C ASP A 43 -9.72 -1.24 6.95
N VAL A 44 -9.63 -2.11 7.97
CA VAL A 44 -9.23 -3.53 7.86
C VAL A 44 -10.48 -4.40 7.69
N LEU A 45 -10.68 -4.92 6.47
CA LEU A 45 -11.85 -5.72 6.13
C LEU A 45 -11.54 -7.22 6.09
N GLU A 46 -12.46 -8.03 6.62
CA GLU A 46 -12.38 -9.49 6.49
C GLU A 46 -12.43 -9.90 5.01
N GLY A 47 -11.61 -10.88 4.63
CA GLY A 47 -11.53 -11.33 3.24
C GLY A 47 -10.74 -10.41 2.32
N ALA A 48 -10.02 -9.41 2.84
CA ALA A 48 -9.08 -8.63 2.05
C ALA A 48 -7.96 -9.51 1.47
N VAL A 49 -7.54 -9.20 0.24
CA VAL A 49 -6.36 -9.81 -0.39
C VAL A 49 -5.08 -9.33 0.28
N ALA A 50 -5.05 -8.03 0.60
CA ALA A 50 -4.02 -7.40 1.41
C ALA A 50 -4.64 -6.31 2.28
N TRP A 51 -4.06 -6.06 3.44
CA TRP A 51 -4.37 -4.89 4.26
C TRP A 51 -3.08 -4.31 4.81
N ALA A 52 -3.12 -3.04 5.17
CA ALA A 52 -1.95 -2.37 5.73
C ALA A 52 -2.33 -1.36 6.79
N ARG A 53 -1.33 -1.00 7.58
CA ARG A 53 -1.37 0.06 8.57
C ARG A 53 -0.20 1.00 8.34
N PHE A 54 -0.48 2.30 8.31
CA PHE A 54 0.53 3.34 8.22
C PHE A 54 0.49 4.24 9.45
N SER A 55 1.63 4.36 10.15
CA SER A 55 1.78 5.26 11.31
C SER A 55 2.84 6.31 11.01
N ASN A 56 2.40 7.54 10.82
CA ASN A 56 3.29 8.67 10.61
C ASN A 56 3.84 9.19 11.95
N GLN A 57 5.09 8.84 12.23
CA GLN A 57 5.80 9.32 13.43
C GLN A 57 7.05 10.13 13.07
N VAL A 58 7.15 10.63 11.83
CA VAL A 58 8.37 11.28 11.33
C VAL A 58 8.80 12.47 12.20
N ASN A 59 7.83 13.25 12.70
CA ASN A 59 8.11 14.40 13.56
C ASN A 59 8.57 14.01 14.98
N LYS A 60 8.23 12.79 15.44
CA LYS A 60 8.57 12.29 16.79
C LYS A 60 9.86 11.48 16.79
N THR A 61 10.07 10.64 15.77
CA THR A 61 11.15 9.62 15.74
C THR A 61 12.09 9.75 14.54
N GLY A 62 11.71 10.54 13.52
CA GLY A 62 12.37 10.55 12.21
C GLY A 62 11.92 9.41 11.28
N TRP A 63 10.97 8.56 11.72
CA TRP A 63 10.49 7.42 10.95
C TRP A 63 8.97 7.40 10.84
N SER A 64 8.48 6.94 9.70
CA SER A 64 7.11 6.45 9.54
C SER A 64 7.16 4.92 9.45
N TYR A 65 6.11 4.26 9.92
CA TYR A 65 6.04 2.80 9.97
C TYR A 65 4.90 2.33 9.08
N LEU A 66 5.22 1.48 8.12
CA LEU A 66 4.25 0.80 7.27
C LEU A 66 4.31 -0.70 7.57
N GLU A 67 3.16 -1.28 7.82
CA GLU A 67 2.97 -2.72 7.99
C GLU A 67 1.99 -3.20 6.92
N VAL A 68 2.38 -4.19 6.12
CA VAL A 68 1.56 -4.74 5.04
C VAL A 68 1.42 -6.25 5.26
N HIS A 69 0.18 -6.74 5.18
CA HIS A 69 -0.15 -8.16 5.30
C HIS A 69 -0.92 -8.62 4.08
N THR A 70 -0.62 -9.83 3.61
CA THR A 70 -1.35 -10.47 2.52
C THR A 70 -2.04 -11.74 3.01
N THR A 71 -3.15 -12.11 2.37
CA THR A 71 -3.93 -13.28 2.73
C THR A 71 -3.54 -14.47 1.85
N SER A 72 -2.98 -15.51 2.45
CA SER A 72 -2.40 -16.68 1.75
C SER A 72 -3.39 -17.53 0.96
N THR A 73 -4.71 -17.30 1.11
CA THR A 73 -5.74 -18.00 0.34
C THR A 73 -5.85 -17.50 -1.11
N TYR A 74 -5.29 -16.32 -1.42
CA TYR A 74 -5.25 -15.79 -2.78
C TYR A 74 -3.98 -16.23 -3.51
N PRO A 75 -3.98 -16.29 -4.85
CA PRO A 75 -2.75 -16.42 -5.63
C PRO A 75 -1.75 -15.31 -5.27
N ASP A 76 -0.48 -15.64 -5.17
CA ASP A 76 0.59 -14.73 -4.71
C ASP A 76 0.89 -13.60 -5.70
N ASP A 77 0.57 -13.76 -6.98
CA ASP A 77 0.61 -12.67 -7.96
C ASP A 77 -0.46 -11.60 -7.69
N ILE A 78 -1.69 -12.01 -7.35
CA ILE A 78 -2.74 -11.09 -6.90
C ILE A 78 -2.38 -10.49 -5.53
N GLN A 79 -1.83 -11.29 -4.61
CA GLN A 79 -1.34 -10.77 -3.33
C GLN A 79 -0.27 -9.69 -3.52
N SER A 80 0.70 -9.91 -4.43
CA SER A 80 1.77 -8.94 -4.70
C SER A 80 1.21 -7.63 -5.26
N LEU A 81 0.26 -7.71 -6.21
CA LEU A 81 -0.43 -6.54 -6.73
C LEU A 81 -1.18 -5.78 -5.62
N ALA A 82 -1.96 -6.51 -4.81
CA ALA A 82 -2.73 -5.93 -3.70
C ALA A 82 -1.84 -5.29 -2.63
N ALA A 83 -0.70 -5.92 -2.30
CA ALA A 83 0.29 -5.37 -1.37
C ALA A 83 0.83 -4.02 -1.86
N GLY A 84 1.14 -3.92 -3.15
CA GLY A 84 1.53 -2.64 -3.76
C GLY A 84 0.39 -1.61 -3.68
N MET A 85 -0.84 -2.01 -4.03
CA MET A 85 -1.99 -1.10 -4.01
C MET A 85 -2.24 -0.51 -2.63
N VAL A 86 -2.22 -1.33 -1.57
CA VAL A 86 -2.50 -0.83 -0.22
C VAL A 86 -1.39 0.09 0.30
N GLU A 87 -0.12 -0.21 -0.01
CA GLU A 87 1.02 0.66 0.29
C GLU A 87 0.90 2.00 -0.45
N GLY A 88 0.67 1.95 -1.76
CA GLY A 88 0.59 3.14 -2.60
C GLY A 88 -0.55 4.07 -2.20
N TYR A 89 -1.65 3.49 -1.74
CA TYR A 89 -2.80 4.23 -1.25
C TYR A 89 -2.50 4.93 0.08
N LEU A 90 -2.08 4.18 1.11
CA LEU A 90 -1.84 4.73 2.45
C LEU A 90 -0.66 5.70 2.51
N THR A 91 0.33 5.53 1.64
CA THR A 91 1.56 6.34 1.67
C THR A 91 1.61 7.41 0.60
N ALA A 92 0.49 7.69 -0.09
CA ALA A 92 0.46 8.54 -1.27
C ALA A 92 1.04 9.95 -1.03
N GLU A 93 0.75 10.57 0.12
CA GLU A 93 1.33 11.87 0.48
C GLU A 93 2.86 11.80 0.58
N PHE A 94 3.38 10.75 1.22
CA PHE A 94 4.82 10.54 1.38
C PHE A 94 5.50 10.23 0.05
N ILE A 95 4.87 9.43 -0.82
CA ILE A 95 5.34 9.19 -2.18
C ILE A 95 5.46 10.51 -2.95
N LEU A 96 4.43 11.35 -2.91
CA LEU A 96 4.44 12.64 -3.60
C LEU A 96 5.52 13.58 -3.05
N MET A 97 5.66 13.67 -1.72
CA MET A 97 6.71 14.47 -1.08
C MET A 97 8.09 13.97 -1.47
N GLN A 98 8.32 12.67 -1.43
CA GLN A 98 9.60 12.07 -1.79
C GLN A 98 9.92 12.34 -3.27
N TRP A 99 8.97 12.10 -4.17
CA TRP A 99 9.14 12.38 -5.60
C TRP A 99 9.47 13.85 -5.86
N LYS A 100 8.77 14.79 -5.20
CA LYS A 100 9.06 16.24 -5.29
C LYS A 100 10.47 16.57 -4.83
N ASN A 101 10.93 15.93 -3.76
CA ASN A 101 12.24 16.19 -3.17
C ASN A 101 13.40 15.58 -3.97
N THR A 102 13.17 14.47 -4.67
CA THR A 102 14.27 13.72 -5.30
C THR A 102 14.22 13.67 -6.82
N LEU A 103 13.04 13.53 -7.44
CA LEU A 103 12.91 13.17 -8.86
C LEU A 103 12.29 14.26 -9.73
N ALA A 104 11.50 15.19 -9.16
CA ALA A 104 10.73 16.17 -9.93
C ALA A 104 11.57 16.99 -10.93
N THR A 105 12.84 17.25 -10.62
CA THR A 105 13.75 18.00 -11.50
C THR A 105 14.75 17.14 -12.26
N TYR A 106 14.73 15.81 -12.09
CA TYR A 106 15.76 14.90 -12.61
C TYR A 106 15.94 15.03 -14.13
N CYS A 107 14.83 15.23 -14.86
CA CYS A 107 14.83 15.38 -16.31
C CYS A 107 14.69 16.81 -16.82
N SER A 108 14.93 17.82 -15.99
CA SER A 108 14.71 19.23 -16.36
C SER A 108 15.80 19.83 -17.26
N GLN A 109 17.06 19.37 -17.18
CA GLN A 109 18.20 20.05 -17.82
C GLN A 109 18.77 19.33 -19.05
N ASN A 110 18.65 18.00 -19.15
CA ASN A 110 19.25 17.22 -20.23
C ASN A 110 18.21 16.33 -20.91
N GLN A 111 17.36 16.96 -21.72
CA GLN A 111 16.27 16.27 -22.42
C GLN A 111 16.75 15.09 -23.26
N LYS A 112 17.86 15.25 -23.98
CA LYS A 112 18.42 14.18 -24.83
C LYS A 112 18.86 12.95 -24.04
N MET A 113 19.45 13.14 -22.86
CA MET A 113 19.77 12.03 -21.97
C MET A 113 18.49 11.39 -21.42
N CYS A 114 17.50 12.20 -21.06
CA CYS A 114 16.22 11.70 -20.54
C CYS A 114 15.39 10.95 -21.57
N ASP A 115 15.39 11.37 -22.83
CA ASP A 115 14.71 10.63 -23.89
C ASP A 115 15.35 9.25 -24.08
N LYS A 116 16.68 9.16 -24.03
CA LYS A 116 17.40 7.88 -24.06
C LYS A 116 17.09 7.01 -22.85
N LEU A 117 17.06 7.59 -21.65
CA LEU A 117 16.74 6.88 -20.41
C LEU A 117 15.30 6.34 -20.44
N LYS A 118 14.34 7.17 -20.84
CA LYS A 118 12.93 6.77 -20.99
C LYS A 118 12.77 5.64 -22.00
N MET A 119 13.46 5.73 -23.13
CA MET A 119 13.45 4.68 -24.15
C MET A 119 14.08 3.38 -23.63
N PHE A 120 15.21 3.45 -22.94
CA PHE A 120 15.84 2.28 -22.32
C PHE A 120 14.93 1.60 -21.29
N LEU A 121 14.30 2.36 -20.40
CA LEU A 121 13.38 1.83 -19.40
C LEU A 121 12.12 1.23 -20.04
N TYR A 122 11.62 1.84 -21.11
CA TYR A 122 10.52 1.30 -21.90
C TYR A 122 10.89 -0.04 -22.57
N GLU A 123 12.03 -0.11 -23.26
CA GLU A 123 12.52 -1.35 -23.89
C GLU A 123 12.76 -2.44 -22.84
N ASN A 124 13.35 -2.09 -21.68
CA ASN A 124 13.52 -3.02 -20.57
C ASN A 124 12.19 -3.54 -20.05
N SER A 125 11.15 -2.70 -19.97
CA SER A 125 9.82 -3.14 -19.55
C SER A 125 9.20 -4.15 -20.52
N ILE A 126 9.41 -3.98 -21.83
CA ILE A 126 8.98 -4.96 -22.85
C ILE A 126 9.75 -6.27 -22.68
N PHE A 127 11.07 -6.18 -22.51
CA PHE A 127 11.92 -7.35 -22.28
C PHE A 127 11.45 -8.13 -21.05
N LEU A 128 11.27 -7.47 -19.91
CA LEU A 128 10.79 -8.10 -18.68
C LEU A 128 9.44 -8.80 -18.88
N SER A 129 8.46 -8.12 -19.48
CA SER A 129 7.15 -8.73 -19.76
C SER A 129 7.28 -9.98 -20.63
N SER A 130 8.06 -9.91 -21.72
CA SER A 130 8.26 -11.06 -22.61
C SER A 130 8.95 -12.25 -21.93
N GLN A 131 9.90 -11.99 -21.04
CA GLN A 131 10.59 -13.03 -20.28
C GLN A 131 9.69 -13.68 -19.23
N ILE A 132 8.88 -12.88 -18.53
CA ILE A 132 7.89 -13.38 -17.57
C ILE A 132 6.87 -14.29 -18.27
N GLU A 133 6.37 -13.88 -19.43
CA GLU A 133 5.39 -14.66 -20.20
C GLU A 133 5.98 -15.95 -20.76
N SER A 134 7.20 -15.89 -21.30
CA SER A 134 7.85 -17.03 -21.95
C SER A 134 8.41 -18.06 -20.96
N ASN A 135 8.68 -17.67 -19.71
CA ASN A 135 9.33 -18.50 -18.70
C ASN A 135 8.47 -18.62 -17.42
N ASN A 136 7.15 -18.73 -17.57
CA ASN A 136 6.21 -18.74 -16.43
C ASN A 136 6.38 -19.90 -15.43
N LEU A 137 7.09 -20.98 -15.82
CA LEU A 137 7.44 -22.11 -14.95
C LEU A 137 8.82 -21.97 -14.29
N ASP A 138 9.62 -20.99 -14.72
CA ASP A 138 10.93 -20.73 -14.15
C ASP A 138 10.78 -19.97 -12.81
N PRO A 139 11.31 -20.50 -11.69
CA PRO A 139 11.16 -19.86 -10.38
C PRO A 139 11.75 -18.45 -10.30
N TYR A 140 12.82 -18.16 -11.04
CA TYR A 140 13.40 -16.82 -11.07
C TYR A 140 12.46 -15.83 -11.75
N TRP A 141 11.97 -16.16 -12.94
CA TRP A 141 11.05 -15.29 -13.67
C TRP A 141 9.71 -15.14 -12.95
N TYR A 142 9.30 -16.15 -12.19
CA TYR A 142 8.15 -16.05 -11.30
C TYR A 142 8.34 -14.98 -10.21
N GLN A 143 9.50 -14.95 -9.53
CA GLN A 143 9.77 -13.91 -8.54
C GLN A 143 9.87 -12.51 -9.16
N VAL A 144 10.43 -12.39 -10.37
CA VAL A 144 10.45 -11.13 -11.12
C VAL A 144 9.01 -10.67 -11.43
N LYS A 145 8.11 -11.59 -11.78
CA LYS A 145 6.67 -11.29 -11.97
C LYS A 145 6.06 -10.71 -10.70
N LEU A 146 6.28 -11.33 -9.53
CA LEU A 146 5.71 -10.87 -8.26
C LEU A 146 6.19 -9.45 -7.91
N LEU A 147 7.49 -9.17 -8.04
CA LEU A 147 8.05 -7.83 -7.83
C LEU A 147 7.41 -6.80 -8.77
N TYR A 148 7.25 -7.14 -10.05
CA TYR A 148 6.67 -6.24 -11.04
C TYR A 148 5.16 -6.01 -10.83
N GLN A 149 4.44 -7.02 -10.32
CA GLN A 149 3.05 -6.90 -9.87
C GLN A 149 2.96 -5.93 -8.69
N GLN A 150 3.81 -6.06 -7.67
CA GLN A 150 3.83 -5.14 -6.53
C GLN A 150 4.13 -3.69 -6.95
N LEU A 151 5.10 -3.49 -7.83
CA LEU A 151 5.43 -2.16 -8.34
C LEU A 151 4.28 -1.54 -9.16
N THR A 152 3.58 -2.37 -9.92
CA THR A 152 2.37 -1.95 -10.65
C THR A 152 1.25 -1.59 -9.67
N GLY A 153 1.09 -2.38 -8.61
CA GLY A 153 0.14 -2.13 -7.53
C GLY A 153 0.41 -0.81 -6.84
N LEU A 154 1.67 -0.49 -6.55
CA LEU A 154 2.08 0.76 -5.91
C LEU A 154 1.55 1.99 -6.67
N GLY A 155 1.75 2.02 -7.99
CA GLY A 155 1.22 3.09 -8.83
C GLY A 155 -0.31 3.13 -8.90
N GLN A 156 -0.97 1.96 -8.93
CA GLN A 156 -2.44 1.87 -8.92
C GLN A 156 -3.04 2.36 -7.60
N GLY A 157 -2.45 1.97 -6.47
CA GLY A 157 -2.81 2.41 -5.14
C GLY A 157 -2.66 3.92 -4.98
N TYR A 158 -1.51 4.46 -5.39
CA TYR A 158 -1.28 5.90 -5.41
C TYR A 158 -2.37 6.62 -6.22
N ALA A 159 -2.64 6.17 -7.45
CA ALA A 159 -3.64 6.78 -8.32
C ALA A 159 -5.07 6.70 -7.77
N ALA A 160 -5.37 5.70 -6.93
CA ALA A 160 -6.67 5.55 -6.28
C ALA A 160 -6.85 6.45 -5.04
N SER A 161 -5.77 7.00 -4.47
CA SER A 161 -5.82 7.92 -3.33
C SER A 161 -6.26 9.34 -3.72
N GLU A 162 -6.76 10.12 -2.76
CA GLU A 162 -7.07 11.55 -2.96
C GLU A 162 -5.85 12.35 -3.47
N THR A 163 -4.67 12.04 -2.93
CA THR A 163 -3.40 12.67 -3.32
C THR A 163 -3.07 12.39 -4.78
N GLY A 164 -3.17 11.13 -5.22
CA GLY A 164 -2.86 10.75 -6.59
C GLY A 164 -3.89 11.22 -7.60
N MET A 165 -5.17 11.28 -7.23
CA MET A 165 -6.20 11.92 -8.06
C MET A 165 -5.90 13.41 -8.30
N SER A 166 -5.41 14.11 -7.28
CA SER A 166 -5.09 15.54 -7.36
C SER A 166 -3.70 15.84 -7.96
N ASN A 167 -2.77 14.89 -7.85
CA ASN A 167 -1.38 15.02 -8.28
C ASN A 167 -0.96 13.76 -9.05
N PRO A 168 -1.43 13.57 -10.30
CA PRO A 168 -1.18 12.36 -11.05
C PRO A 168 0.32 12.19 -11.33
N LEU A 169 0.82 11.01 -11.00
CA LEU A 169 2.14 10.52 -11.38
C LEU A 169 1.99 9.47 -12.49
N THR A 170 3.00 9.35 -13.33
CA THR A 170 3.02 8.38 -14.42
C THR A 170 3.60 7.04 -13.94
N SER A 171 3.37 5.96 -14.71
CA SER A 171 3.98 4.67 -14.41
C SER A 171 5.52 4.69 -14.41
N PHE A 172 6.13 5.66 -15.10
CA PHE A 172 7.56 5.90 -15.11
C PHE A 172 8.07 6.49 -13.79
N ASP A 173 7.23 7.22 -13.05
CA ASP A 173 7.64 7.80 -11.77
C ASP A 173 7.82 6.74 -10.67
N PHE A 174 7.35 5.51 -10.92
CA PHE A 174 7.49 4.35 -10.06
C PHE A 174 8.47 3.30 -10.61
N LYS A 175 9.09 3.49 -11.79
CA LYS A 175 9.90 2.47 -12.49
C LYS A 175 11.22 3.03 -13.00
#